data_AF-A0A955QCU1-F1
#
_entry.id   AF-A0A955QCU1-F1
#
_cell.length_a   1.000
_cell.length_b   1.000
_cell.length_c   1.000
_cell.angle_alpha   90.00
_cell.angle_beta   90.00
_cell.angle_gamma   90.00
#
_symmetry.space_group_name_H-M   'P 1'
#
loop_
_entity.id
_entity.type
_entity.pdbx_description
1 polymer ?
#
loop_
_entity_poly.entity_id
_entity_poly.type
_entity_poly.pdbx_seq_one_letter_code
_entity_poly.pdbx_strand_id
1 'polypeptide(L)'
;MPRRHVGCTRYVAHRSRFIQKLSWFLMMLCCIGGFAPSQSHSETPAPFIHWGALSYPDQEPDLSMGLSLFRFTEFNGEGERFNGIKETIGINFITFSWTNHFTGQLENWSTNFTLGIGPTRNQPTEWLQNDLIHDGLWGIPPVPVGDTRKQTDFSISGSLTRWWEIPGQKRVFYLGGGGQSGSLFHELFARAGFRRWSPLKTIEQWKGPANGLLADILRPLRLSGMVRTARIATGSAFHDLANTTYTAQGSISYGWYNETTLRPWFEIEIGATIDSGIFNGPQGDSLEERFWTAALRVHPFTVETWNDQLNSKDYGPTYGARLMMDVSCLLPDSWQ
;
A
#
# COMPACT_ATOMS: atom_id res chain seq x y z
N MET A 1 -20.75 74.67 0.09
CA MET A 1 -20.19 73.72 -0.90
C MET A 1 -19.94 72.38 -0.21
N PRO A 2 -20.36 71.23 -0.78
CA PRO A 2 -20.14 69.92 -0.18
C PRO A 2 -18.81 69.29 -0.65
N ARG A 3 -18.12 68.54 0.23
CA ARG A 3 -17.12 67.55 -0.19
C ARG A 3 -17.67 66.15 0.06
N ARG A 4 -17.68 65.33 -1.01
CA ARG A 4 -18.02 63.91 -0.96
C ARG A 4 -16.83 63.12 -0.40
N HIS A 5 -17.08 62.12 0.44
CA HIS A 5 -16.21 60.95 0.52
C HIS A 5 -17.01 59.71 0.12
N VAL A 6 -16.41 58.93 -0.78
CA VAL A 6 -16.99 57.72 -1.39
C VAL A 6 -16.37 56.49 -0.73
N GLY A 7 -17.19 55.47 -0.48
CA GLY A 7 -16.87 54.38 0.43
C GLY A 7 -15.80 53.38 0.00
N CYS A 8 -15.46 52.51 0.95
CA CYS A 8 -14.75 51.26 0.72
C CYS A 8 -15.18 50.19 1.74
N THR A 9 -16.36 49.60 1.56
CA THR A 9 -16.93 48.58 2.47
C THR A 9 -17.62 47.42 1.72
N ARG A 10 -16.93 46.84 0.72
CA ARG A 10 -17.35 45.59 0.06
C ARG A 10 -16.17 44.66 -0.30
N TYR A 11 -15.39 44.21 0.68
CA TYR A 11 -14.41 43.12 0.46
C TYR A 11 -14.17 42.15 1.63
N VAL A 12 -14.93 42.25 2.74
CA VAL A 12 -14.71 41.41 3.95
C VAL A 12 -15.74 40.28 4.08
N ALA A 13 -16.98 40.48 3.62
CA ALA A 13 -18.10 39.55 3.86
C ALA A 13 -18.00 38.17 3.17
N HIS A 14 -17.15 38.03 2.13
CA HIS A 14 -17.01 36.77 1.39
C HIS A 14 -15.95 35.83 1.97
N ARG A 15 -14.96 36.35 2.72
CA ARG A 15 -13.95 35.50 3.39
C ARG A 15 -14.50 34.78 4.62
N SER A 16 -15.35 35.43 5.42
CA SER A 16 -15.86 34.83 6.67
C SER A 16 -16.71 33.59 6.44
N ARG A 17 -17.55 33.57 5.39
CA ARG A 17 -18.38 32.40 5.04
C ARG A 17 -17.58 31.21 4.54
N PHE A 18 -16.41 31.43 3.93
CA PHE A 18 -15.50 30.36 3.51
C PHE A 18 -14.77 29.76 4.72
N ILE A 19 -14.25 30.63 5.61
CA ILE A 19 -13.57 30.21 6.84
C ILE A 19 -14.53 29.46 7.78
N GLN A 20 -15.78 29.90 7.93
CA GLN A 20 -16.80 29.14 8.68
C GLN A 20 -17.03 27.75 8.08
N LYS A 21 -17.23 27.63 6.75
CA LYS A 21 -17.45 26.31 6.11
C LYS A 21 -16.24 25.38 6.28
N LEU A 22 -15.02 25.90 6.19
CA LEU A 22 -13.80 25.15 6.45
C LEU A 22 -13.69 24.70 7.92
N SER A 23 -14.07 25.57 8.86
CA SER A 23 -14.11 25.24 10.30
C SER A 23 -15.14 24.17 10.63
N TRP A 24 -16.32 24.19 10.00
CA TRP A 24 -17.33 23.14 10.16
C TRP A 24 -16.89 21.80 9.55
N PHE A 25 -16.19 21.82 8.41
CA PHE A 25 -15.63 20.61 7.80
C PHE A 25 -14.51 19.99 8.66
N LEU A 26 -13.61 20.83 9.20
CA LEU A 26 -12.59 20.41 10.17
C LEU A 26 -13.20 19.87 11.46
N MET A 27 -14.24 20.52 12.01
CA MET A 27 -14.98 19.96 13.15
C MET A 27 -15.64 18.62 12.82
N MET A 28 -16.19 18.44 11.62
CA MET A 28 -16.81 17.17 11.22
C MET A 28 -15.78 16.03 11.13
N LEU A 29 -14.56 16.33 10.66
CA LEU A 29 -13.40 15.44 10.71
C LEU A 29 -13.00 15.10 12.16
N CYS A 30 -12.98 16.08 13.07
CA CYS A 30 -12.69 15.83 14.49
C CYS A 30 -13.79 15.04 15.21
N CYS A 31 -15.06 15.21 14.85
CA CYS A 31 -16.20 14.57 15.53
C CYS A 31 -16.41 13.08 15.20
N ILE A 32 -15.65 12.52 14.24
CA ILE A 32 -15.57 11.06 14.02
C ILE A 32 -14.50 10.43 14.95
N GLY A 33 -13.61 11.26 15.53
CA GLY A 33 -12.56 10.86 16.46
C GLY A 33 -13.05 10.60 17.89
N GLY A 34 -13.81 9.52 18.08
CA GLY A 34 -14.03 8.93 19.41
C GLY A 34 -12.77 8.21 19.92
N PHE A 35 -11.71 8.97 20.23
CA PHE A 35 -10.39 8.43 20.56
C PHE A 35 -10.36 7.74 21.93
N ALA A 36 -10.56 6.42 21.93
CA ALA A 36 -9.72 5.53 22.73
C ALA A 36 -8.52 5.13 21.84
N PRO A 37 -7.27 5.35 22.26
CA PRO A 37 -6.13 4.97 21.44
C PRO A 37 -5.99 3.44 21.35
N SER A 38 -5.50 2.99 20.20
CA SER A 38 -5.26 1.59 19.89
C SER A 38 -3.95 1.48 19.07
N GLN A 39 -2.96 0.80 19.67
CA GLN A 39 -1.61 0.57 19.15
C GLN A 39 -1.52 0.22 17.65
N SER A 40 -0.54 0.79 16.92
CA SER A 40 -0.80 1.10 15.50
C SER A 40 0.38 0.92 14.46
N HIS A 41 0.23 0.24 13.27
CA HIS A 41 1.20 -0.11 12.14
C HIS A 41 0.98 0.40 10.63
N SER A 42 0.75 -0.38 9.51
CA SER A 42 0.41 0.17 8.12
C SER A 42 -0.14 -0.77 7.02
N GLU A 43 -1.31 -0.40 6.42
CA GLU A 43 -1.72 -0.89 5.08
C GLU A 43 -0.90 -0.17 4.00
N THR A 44 -0.60 -0.92 2.94
CA THR A 44 0.11 -0.45 1.75
C THR A 44 -0.81 0.44 0.90
N PRO A 45 -0.45 1.72 0.61
CA PRO A 45 -1.19 2.54 -0.34
C PRO A 45 -1.24 1.89 -1.73
N ALA A 46 -2.26 2.16 -2.53
CA ALA A 46 -1.99 2.19 -3.97
C ALA A 46 -1.23 3.52 -4.28
N PRO A 47 -0.48 3.66 -5.39
CA PRO A 47 -0.38 2.78 -6.56
C PRO A 47 0.12 1.34 -6.32
N PHE A 48 0.81 1.10 -5.20
CA PHE A 48 1.86 0.10 -5.02
C PHE A 48 1.47 -1.35 -5.33
N ILE A 49 0.19 -1.72 -5.19
CA ILE A 49 -0.29 -3.07 -5.57
C ILE A 49 0.01 -3.40 -7.04
N HIS A 50 -0.25 -2.46 -7.95
CA HIS A 50 -0.05 -2.65 -9.39
C HIS A 50 1.43 -2.57 -9.81
N TRP A 51 2.33 -2.33 -8.84
CA TRP A 51 3.78 -2.38 -9.02
C TRP A 51 4.36 -3.65 -8.36
N GLY A 52 3.56 -4.47 -7.66
CA GLY A 52 3.99 -5.72 -7.04
C GLY A 52 4.08 -5.74 -5.51
N ALA A 53 3.70 -4.67 -4.81
CA ALA A 53 3.70 -4.66 -3.34
C ALA A 53 2.56 -5.49 -2.74
N LEU A 54 2.78 -6.08 -1.56
CA LEU A 54 1.75 -6.80 -0.81
C LEU A 54 0.68 -5.82 -0.32
N SER A 55 -0.59 -6.08 -0.62
CA SER A 55 -1.71 -5.16 -0.30
C SER A 55 -2.82 -5.80 0.53
N TYR A 56 -2.47 -6.81 1.34
CA TYR A 56 -3.38 -7.36 2.33
C TYR A 56 -3.79 -6.29 3.35
N PRO A 57 -5.04 -6.31 3.86
CA PRO A 57 -5.41 -5.53 5.03
C PRO A 57 -4.68 -6.01 6.29
N ASP A 58 -4.37 -5.09 7.21
CA ASP A 58 -3.68 -5.41 8.46
C ASP A 58 -4.60 -5.96 9.54
N GLN A 59 -4.15 -7.02 10.20
CA GLN A 59 -4.90 -7.71 11.26
C GLN A 59 -4.77 -6.99 12.60
N GLU A 60 -3.70 -6.23 12.76
CA GLU A 60 -3.37 -5.34 13.86
C GLU A 60 -3.87 -3.90 13.58
N PRO A 61 -4.13 -3.07 14.60
CA PRO A 61 -4.35 -1.64 14.38
C PRO A 61 -3.07 -0.94 13.95
N ASP A 62 -3.23 0.28 13.44
CA ASP A 62 -2.53 0.90 12.31
C ASP A 62 -2.01 2.38 12.43
N LEU A 63 -0.71 2.74 12.32
CA LEU A 63 -0.10 4.09 12.34
C LEU A 63 1.44 4.01 12.10
N SER A 64 1.91 4.26 10.88
CA SER A 64 3.35 4.25 10.59
C SER A 64 3.72 5.21 9.48
N MET A 65 5.02 5.50 9.41
CA MET A 65 5.60 6.44 8.46
C MET A 65 6.84 5.83 7.81
N GLY A 66 7.12 6.17 6.56
CA GLY A 66 8.23 5.59 5.84
C GLY A 66 8.51 6.20 4.48
N LEU A 67 9.38 5.51 3.74
CA LEU A 67 9.76 5.81 2.36
C LEU A 67 9.29 4.66 1.47
N SER A 68 8.56 4.98 0.41
CA SER A 68 8.10 4.03 -0.59
C SER A 68 8.62 4.44 -1.96
N LEU A 69 9.34 3.53 -2.61
CA LEU A 69 10.12 3.74 -3.82
C LEU A 69 9.59 2.82 -4.93
N PHE A 70 9.24 3.40 -6.08
CA PHE A 70 8.76 2.68 -7.24
C PHE A 70 9.51 3.14 -8.47
N ARG A 71 9.65 2.23 -9.42
CA ARG A 71 10.24 2.46 -10.71
C ARG A 71 9.39 1.78 -11.76
N PHE A 72 9.19 2.48 -12.86
CA PHE A 72 8.62 1.98 -14.10
C PHE A 72 9.47 2.56 -15.23
N THR A 73 9.99 1.74 -16.13
CA THR A 73 10.62 2.21 -17.39
C THR A 73 9.79 1.81 -18.61
N GLU A 74 10.02 2.51 -19.70
CA GLU A 74 9.42 2.24 -21.01
C GLU A 74 10.04 1.03 -21.72
N PHE A 75 11.19 0.55 -21.23
CA PHE A 75 12.03 -0.47 -21.86
C PHE A 75 11.91 -1.86 -21.22
N ASN A 76 12.01 -2.91 -22.03
CA ASN A 76 12.28 -4.28 -21.58
C ASN A 76 13.80 -4.52 -21.40
N GLY A 77 14.21 -5.73 -20.99
CA GLY A 77 15.62 -6.11 -20.85
C GLY A 77 16.46 -6.08 -22.12
N GLU A 78 15.82 -6.12 -23.29
CA GLU A 78 16.47 -6.02 -24.61
C GLU A 78 16.63 -4.55 -25.05
N GLY A 79 16.10 -3.59 -24.29
CA GLY A 79 16.09 -2.17 -24.61
C GLY A 79 15.00 -1.76 -25.61
N GLU A 80 14.03 -2.63 -25.89
CA GLU A 80 12.87 -2.32 -26.72
C GLU A 80 11.77 -1.63 -25.91
N ARG A 81 11.06 -0.68 -26.54
CA ARG A 81 9.90 -0.01 -25.94
C ARG A 81 8.68 -0.92 -25.99
N PHE A 82 8.15 -1.33 -24.84
CA PHE A 82 7.04 -2.29 -24.76
C PHE A 82 5.67 -1.66 -24.46
N ASN A 83 5.60 -0.35 -24.20
CA ASN A 83 4.35 0.34 -23.84
C ASN A 83 4.25 1.76 -24.46
N GLY A 84 3.08 2.39 -24.31
CA GLY A 84 2.78 3.71 -24.87
C GLY A 84 3.34 4.91 -24.08
N ILE A 85 3.85 4.68 -22.86
CA ILE A 85 4.42 5.71 -21.98
C ILE A 85 5.86 5.95 -22.44
N LYS A 86 6.14 7.19 -22.85
CA LYS A 86 7.45 7.64 -23.34
C LYS A 86 8.26 8.35 -22.24
N GLU A 87 8.08 7.91 -21.01
CA GLU A 87 8.79 8.42 -19.84
C GLU A 87 9.12 7.28 -18.87
N THR A 88 10.35 7.26 -18.36
CA THR A 88 10.73 6.53 -17.15
C THR A 88 10.24 7.30 -15.92
N ILE A 89 9.64 6.58 -14.98
CA ILE A 89 8.92 7.11 -13.82
C ILE A 89 9.50 6.46 -12.56
N GLY A 90 10.20 7.26 -11.75
CA GLY A 90 10.55 6.87 -10.39
C GLY A 90 9.64 7.59 -9.40
N ILE A 91 8.77 6.89 -8.68
CA ILE A 91 7.89 7.50 -7.65
C ILE A 91 8.60 7.35 -6.30
N ASN A 92 8.88 8.47 -5.62
CA ASN A 92 9.61 8.47 -4.36
C ASN A 92 8.75 9.16 -3.29
N PHE A 93 7.90 8.39 -2.61
CA PHE A 93 6.94 8.94 -1.66
C PHE A 93 7.41 8.79 -0.22
N ILE A 94 7.30 9.87 0.55
CA ILE A 94 7.09 9.74 1.98
C ILE A 94 5.67 9.22 2.15
N THR A 95 5.53 8.10 2.87
CA THR A 95 4.26 7.42 3.11
C THR A 95 3.90 7.52 4.59
N PHE A 96 2.63 7.78 4.84
CA PHE A 96 1.97 7.71 6.14
C PHE A 96 0.73 6.84 5.99
N SER A 97 0.48 5.92 6.91
CA SER A 97 -0.74 5.11 6.93
C SER A 97 -1.22 4.92 8.37
N TRP A 98 -2.53 4.77 8.51
CA TRP A 98 -3.25 4.55 9.76
C TRP A 98 -4.43 3.61 9.52
N THR A 99 -4.58 2.61 10.37
CA THR A 99 -5.69 1.65 10.42
C THR A 99 -6.22 1.58 11.84
N ASN A 100 -7.52 1.37 11.99
CA ASN A 100 -8.10 1.10 13.29
C ASN A 100 -9.04 -0.08 13.21
N HIS A 101 -9.04 -0.93 14.24
CA HIS A 101 -10.00 -2.02 14.40
C HIS A 101 -11.04 -1.59 15.42
N PHE A 102 -12.29 -1.53 14.99
CA PHE A 102 -13.38 -1.04 15.81
C PHE A 102 -13.78 -2.07 16.90
N THR A 103 -14.36 -1.55 17.98
CA THR A 103 -14.86 -2.33 19.12
C THR A 103 -16.37 -2.11 19.31
N GLY A 104 -17.01 -2.88 20.19
CA GLY A 104 -18.44 -2.77 20.45
C GLY A 104 -19.30 -3.12 19.24
N GLN A 105 -20.23 -2.25 18.85
CA GLN A 105 -21.20 -2.52 17.76
C GLN A 105 -20.55 -2.73 16.38
N LEU A 106 -19.30 -2.29 16.19
CA LEU A 106 -18.54 -2.49 14.95
C LEU A 106 -17.36 -3.47 15.14
N GLU A 107 -17.39 -4.32 16.18
CA GLU A 107 -16.39 -5.38 16.37
C GLU A 107 -16.21 -6.23 15.11
N ASN A 108 -14.95 -6.54 14.78
CA ASN A 108 -14.50 -7.19 13.54
C ASN A 108 -14.65 -6.35 12.26
N TRP A 109 -14.81 -5.03 12.36
CA TRP A 109 -14.49 -4.11 11.27
C TRP A 109 -13.14 -3.44 11.51
N SER A 110 -12.40 -3.16 10.44
CA SER A 110 -11.29 -2.19 10.45
C SER A 110 -11.45 -1.16 9.34
N THR A 111 -10.90 0.02 9.54
CA THR A 111 -10.74 1.06 8.52
C THR A 111 -9.28 1.38 8.34
N ASN A 112 -8.84 1.67 7.11
CA ASN A 112 -7.53 2.25 6.83
C ASN A 112 -7.68 3.63 6.18
N PHE A 113 -6.71 4.50 6.45
CA PHE A 113 -6.40 5.72 5.73
C PHE A 113 -4.91 5.75 5.42
N THR A 114 -4.55 6.18 4.21
CA THR A 114 -3.17 6.23 3.76
C THR A 114 -2.90 7.46 2.88
N LEU A 115 -1.72 8.04 3.02
CA LEU A 115 -1.21 9.19 2.27
C LEU A 115 0.24 8.92 1.81
N GLY A 116 0.50 9.06 0.51
CA GLY A 116 1.83 9.14 -0.08
C GLY A 116 2.03 10.49 -0.75
N ILE A 117 3.18 11.13 -0.56
CA ILE A 117 3.55 12.36 -1.26
C ILE A 117 5.06 12.42 -1.50
N GLY A 118 5.47 12.90 -2.67
CA GLY A 118 6.88 13.13 -2.94
C GLY A 118 7.23 13.39 -4.40
N PRO A 119 8.54 13.55 -4.70
CA PRO A 119 9.00 13.78 -6.06
C PRO A 119 8.89 12.51 -6.91
N THR A 120 8.26 12.63 -8.07
CA THR A 120 8.44 11.68 -9.16
C THR A 120 9.67 12.10 -9.95
N ARG A 121 10.75 11.32 -9.82
CA ARG A 121 12.09 11.48 -10.38
C ARG A 121 12.78 10.13 -10.47
N ASN A 122 13.67 9.97 -11.44
CA ASN A 122 14.42 8.74 -11.69
C ASN A 122 15.22 8.19 -10.48
N GLN A 123 15.66 9.08 -9.58
CA GLN A 123 16.51 8.77 -8.42
C GLN A 123 15.74 9.05 -7.12
N PRO A 124 15.94 8.25 -6.05
CA PRO A 124 16.93 7.17 -5.89
C PRO A 124 16.58 5.80 -6.53
N THR A 125 15.42 5.63 -7.17
CA THR A 125 14.99 4.28 -7.60
C THR A 125 15.84 3.65 -8.71
N GLU A 126 16.43 4.45 -9.60
CA GLU A 126 17.42 4.02 -10.59
C GLU A 126 18.67 3.44 -9.92
N TRP A 127 19.31 4.16 -9.00
CA TRP A 127 20.48 3.67 -8.26
C TRP A 127 20.15 2.36 -7.52
N LEU A 128 18.96 2.28 -6.92
CA LEU A 128 18.55 1.09 -6.20
C LEU A 128 18.39 -0.12 -7.15
N GLN A 129 17.74 0.05 -8.31
CA GLN A 129 17.61 -1.04 -9.30
C GLN A 129 18.95 -1.37 -9.96
N ASN A 130 19.56 -0.40 -10.65
CA ASN A 130 20.68 -0.62 -11.55
C ASN A 130 22.02 -0.82 -10.82
N ASP A 131 22.30 -0.01 -9.80
CA ASP A 131 23.63 0.00 -9.17
C ASP A 131 23.69 -0.96 -7.98
N LEU A 132 22.65 -1.00 -7.12
CA LEU A 132 22.63 -1.88 -5.96
C LEU A 132 22.18 -3.31 -6.32
N ILE A 133 21.02 -3.48 -6.94
CA ILE A 133 20.51 -4.82 -7.26
C ILE A 133 21.24 -5.39 -8.49
N HIS A 134 21.19 -4.72 -9.63
CA HIS A 134 21.66 -5.31 -10.90
C HIS A 134 23.18 -5.51 -10.92
N ASP A 135 23.98 -4.44 -10.76
CA ASP A 135 25.44 -4.54 -10.70
C ASP A 135 25.91 -5.19 -9.37
N GLY A 136 25.51 -4.62 -8.24
CA GLY A 136 26.05 -4.99 -6.92
C GLY A 136 25.69 -6.38 -6.37
N LEU A 137 24.50 -6.93 -6.68
CA LEU A 137 24.04 -8.22 -6.11
C LEU A 137 23.89 -9.35 -7.11
N TRP A 138 23.45 -9.07 -8.34
CA TRP A 138 23.08 -10.10 -9.31
C TRP A 138 24.02 -10.19 -10.53
N GLY A 139 24.86 -9.19 -10.78
CA GLY A 139 25.81 -9.16 -11.90
C GLY A 139 25.13 -9.10 -13.28
N ILE A 140 23.99 -8.41 -13.36
CA ILE A 140 23.10 -8.35 -14.54
C ILE A 140 23.10 -6.94 -15.15
N PRO A 141 22.78 -6.78 -16.45
CA PRO A 141 22.82 -5.47 -17.11
C PRO A 141 21.85 -4.45 -16.47
N PRO A 142 22.23 -3.15 -16.42
CA PRO A 142 21.34 -2.10 -15.94
C PRO A 142 20.22 -1.84 -16.96
N VAL A 143 19.03 -1.50 -16.47
CA VAL A 143 17.88 -1.21 -17.32
C VAL A 143 18.02 0.17 -17.98
N PRO A 144 17.80 0.29 -19.31
CA PRO A 144 17.83 1.58 -20.00
C PRO A 144 16.83 2.61 -19.44
N VAL A 145 17.19 3.88 -19.59
CA VAL A 145 16.41 5.03 -19.11
C VAL A 145 16.18 6.00 -20.26
N GLY A 146 14.92 6.38 -20.44
CA GLY A 146 14.49 7.30 -21.49
C GLY A 146 14.37 8.73 -20.98
N ASP A 147 13.40 9.46 -21.52
CA ASP A 147 12.97 10.71 -20.89
C ASP A 147 12.45 10.43 -19.47
N THR A 148 12.66 11.36 -18.53
CA THR A 148 12.34 11.13 -17.12
C THR A 148 11.28 12.10 -16.62
N ARG A 149 10.17 11.55 -16.10
CA ARG A 149 9.11 12.34 -15.46
C ARG A 149 9.69 13.12 -14.27
N LYS A 150 9.37 14.41 -14.19
CA LYS A 150 9.82 15.34 -13.13
C LYS A 150 8.64 16.15 -12.58
N GLN A 151 7.91 15.57 -11.64
CA GLN A 151 6.78 16.23 -10.97
C GLN A 151 6.80 15.99 -9.45
N THR A 152 5.89 16.62 -8.72
CA THR A 152 5.53 16.22 -7.34
C THR A 152 4.18 15.54 -7.42
N ASP A 153 4.16 14.25 -7.12
CA ASP A 153 2.95 13.43 -7.18
C ASP A 153 2.48 13.09 -5.75
N PHE A 154 1.21 12.70 -5.63
CA PHE A 154 0.63 12.24 -4.37
C PHE A 154 -0.42 11.14 -4.61
N SER A 155 -0.65 10.34 -3.58
CA SER A 155 -1.72 9.34 -3.51
C SER A 155 -2.39 9.43 -2.14
N ILE A 156 -3.71 9.31 -2.11
CA ILE A 156 -4.51 9.21 -0.89
C ILE A 156 -5.49 8.04 -1.07
N SER A 157 -5.47 7.09 -0.14
CA SER A 157 -6.36 5.93 -0.16
C SER A 157 -7.04 5.72 1.18
N GLY A 158 -8.19 5.06 1.15
CA GLY A 158 -8.89 4.62 2.35
C GLY A 158 -9.69 3.36 2.09
N SER A 159 -9.80 2.51 3.10
CA SER A 159 -10.49 1.23 3.01
C SER A 159 -11.36 0.97 4.24
N LEU A 160 -12.35 0.09 4.06
CA LEU A 160 -13.13 -0.52 5.13
C LEU A 160 -13.13 -2.03 4.91
N THR A 161 -12.73 -2.78 5.93
CA THR A 161 -12.55 -4.23 5.86
C THR A 161 -13.37 -4.90 6.96
N ARG A 162 -14.21 -5.86 6.58
CA ARG A 162 -14.87 -6.80 7.50
C ARG A 162 -13.99 -8.02 7.68
N TRP A 163 -13.84 -8.45 8.92
CA TRP A 163 -13.06 -9.62 9.32
C TRP A 163 -13.95 -10.75 9.84
N TRP A 164 -13.46 -11.98 9.71
CA TRP A 164 -13.98 -13.17 10.37
C TRP A 164 -12.84 -13.97 11.00
N GLU A 165 -13.13 -14.53 12.17
CA GLU A 165 -12.27 -15.49 12.84
C GLU A 165 -12.49 -16.91 12.30
N ILE A 166 -11.53 -17.78 12.60
CA ILE A 166 -11.61 -19.22 12.41
C ILE A 166 -11.22 -19.91 13.71
N PRO A 167 -11.44 -21.23 13.88
CA PRO A 167 -11.02 -21.94 15.08
C PRO A 167 -9.54 -21.69 15.43
N GLY A 168 -9.34 -21.12 16.62
CA GLY A 168 -8.03 -20.80 17.20
C GLY A 168 -7.39 -19.48 16.73
N GLN A 169 -7.98 -18.74 15.78
CA GLN A 169 -7.35 -17.56 15.17
C GLN A 169 -8.34 -16.46 14.81
N LYS A 170 -8.07 -15.25 15.32
CA LYS A 170 -8.87 -14.04 15.04
C LYS A 170 -8.47 -13.40 13.71
N ARG A 171 -9.42 -12.68 13.09
CA ARG A 171 -9.18 -11.81 11.92
C ARG A 171 -8.44 -12.51 10.76
N VAL A 172 -8.83 -13.74 10.40
CA VAL A 172 -8.16 -14.49 9.33
C VAL A 172 -8.78 -14.19 7.97
N PHE A 173 -10.08 -14.45 7.81
CA PHE A 173 -10.79 -14.15 6.56
C PHE A 173 -11.23 -12.69 6.53
N TYR A 174 -11.28 -12.09 5.34
CA TYR A 174 -11.75 -10.72 5.15
C TYR A 174 -12.46 -10.47 3.82
N LEU A 175 -13.27 -9.42 3.83
CA LEU A 175 -13.95 -8.81 2.69
C LEU A 175 -13.91 -7.30 2.94
N GLY A 176 -13.36 -6.54 2.01
CA GLY A 176 -13.26 -5.10 2.14
C GLY A 176 -13.41 -4.38 0.82
N GLY A 177 -13.58 -3.08 0.91
CA GLY A 177 -13.60 -2.18 -0.24
C GLY A 177 -13.01 -0.84 0.13
N GLY A 178 -12.62 -0.08 -0.87
CA GLY A 178 -11.96 1.19 -0.67
C GLY A 178 -11.87 2.01 -1.93
N GLY A 179 -11.26 3.17 -1.78
CA GLY A 179 -10.99 4.08 -2.87
C GLY A 179 -9.61 4.69 -2.75
N GLN A 180 -9.07 5.07 -3.89
CA GLN A 180 -7.87 5.87 -4.02
C GLN A 180 -8.12 7.05 -4.96
N SER A 181 -7.46 8.15 -4.64
CA SER A 181 -7.30 9.30 -5.51
C SER A 181 -5.84 9.74 -5.49
N GLY A 182 -5.36 10.34 -6.56
CA GLY A 182 -4.00 10.87 -6.62
C GLY A 182 -3.76 11.64 -7.90
N SER A 183 -2.55 12.17 -8.05
CA SER A 183 -2.12 12.76 -9.31
C SER A 183 -1.90 11.71 -10.41
N LEU A 184 -1.62 10.46 -10.03
CA LEU A 184 -1.37 9.35 -10.94
C LEU A 184 -2.68 8.81 -11.56
N PHE A 185 -3.58 8.31 -10.72
CA PHE A 185 -4.89 7.78 -11.11
C PHE A 185 -5.88 7.80 -9.94
N HIS A 186 -7.14 7.54 -10.25
CA HIS A 186 -8.22 7.30 -9.28
C HIS A 186 -8.68 5.84 -9.38
N GLU A 187 -9.03 5.22 -8.26
CA GLU A 187 -9.42 3.81 -8.21
C GLU A 187 -10.55 3.61 -7.20
N LEU A 188 -11.50 2.74 -7.52
CA LEU A 188 -12.45 2.16 -6.56
C LEU A 188 -12.31 0.64 -6.60
N PHE A 189 -12.07 0.02 -5.45
CA PHE A 189 -11.75 -1.41 -5.37
C PHE A 189 -12.59 -2.19 -4.35
N ALA A 190 -12.72 -3.48 -4.61
CA ALA A 190 -13.18 -4.49 -3.66
C ALA A 190 -12.15 -5.61 -3.59
N ARG A 191 -11.89 -6.14 -2.39
CA ARG A 191 -10.94 -7.23 -2.12
C ARG A 191 -11.51 -8.24 -1.15
N ALA A 192 -11.16 -9.50 -1.33
CA ALA A 192 -11.51 -10.60 -0.42
C ALA A 192 -10.35 -11.58 -0.29
N GLY A 193 -10.25 -12.27 0.84
CA GLY A 193 -9.17 -13.24 1.03
C GLY A 193 -9.00 -13.70 2.47
N PHE A 194 -7.77 -14.16 2.76
CA PHE A 194 -7.32 -14.53 4.10
C PHE A 194 -5.92 -13.99 4.37
N ARG A 195 -5.65 -13.57 5.60
CA ARG A 195 -4.36 -13.01 6.03
C ARG A 195 -3.77 -13.86 7.16
N ARG A 196 -2.46 -14.12 7.08
CA ARG A 196 -1.65 -14.88 8.05
C ARG A 196 -2.39 -16.03 8.73
N TRP A 197 -2.99 -16.92 7.93
CA TRP A 197 -3.59 -18.14 8.43
C TRP A 197 -2.50 -19.13 8.82
N SER A 198 -2.50 -19.64 10.05
CA SER A 198 -1.71 -20.82 10.46
C SER A 198 -2.55 -22.10 10.33
N PRO A 199 -2.25 -23.01 9.39
CA PRO A 199 -2.91 -24.31 9.34
C PRO A 199 -2.72 -25.12 10.62
N LEU A 200 -1.52 -25.05 11.24
CA LEU A 200 -1.22 -25.80 12.46
C LEU A 200 -2.12 -25.36 13.62
N LYS A 201 -2.27 -24.05 13.89
CA LYS A 201 -3.14 -23.58 14.99
C LYS A 201 -4.59 -24.01 14.83
N THR A 202 -5.12 -24.02 13.59
CA THR A 202 -6.48 -24.52 13.33
C THR A 202 -6.59 -26.02 13.62
N ILE A 203 -5.56 -26.81 13.28
CA ILE A 203 -5.51 -28.25 13.59
C ILE A 203 -5.37 -28.48 15.10
N GLU A 204 -4.51 -27.73 15.79
CA GLU A 204 -4.30 -27.82 17.24
C GLU A 204 -5.59 -27.49 18.02
N GLN A 205 -6.38 -26.53 17.56
CA GLN A 205 -7.69 -26.19 18.14
C GLN A 205 -8.71 -27.35 18.03
N TRP A 206 -8.60 -28.21 17.03
CA TRP A 206 -9.56 -29.32 16.79
C TRP A 206 -9.09 -30.67 17.32
N LYS A 207 -7.79 -30.94 17.31
CA LYS A 207 -7.21 -32.25 17.67
C LYS A 207 -6.40 -32.24 18.96
N GLY A 208 -6.26 -31.07 19.59
CA GLY A 208 -5.35 -30.86 20.72
C GLY A 208 -3.92 -30.52 20.27
N PRO A 209 -3.03 -30.17 21.22
CA PRO A 209 -1.70 -29.66 20.91
C PRO A 209 -0.85 -30.64 20.09
N ALA A 210 -0.17 -30.15 19.06
CA ALA A 210 0.76 -30.92 18.26
C ALA A 210 2.16 -30.81 18.86
N ASN A 211 2.72 -31.94 19.28
CA ASN A 211 4.03 -31.99 19.93
C ASN A 211 5.12 -32.51 18.97
N GLY A 212 6.34 -32.00 19.14
CA GLY A 212 7.54 -32.47 18.44
C GLY A 212 7.98 -31.59 17.27
N LEU A 213 9.18 -31.89 16.76
CA LEU A 213 9.95 -31.05 15.84
C LEU A 213 9.16 -30.50 14.63
N LEU A 214 8.30 -31.32 14.01
CA LEU A 214 7.50 -30.88 12.86
C LEU A 214 6.47 -29.82 13.25
N ALA A 215 5.84 -29.94 14.42
CA ALA A 215 4.92 -28.93 14.93
C ALA A 215 5.67 -27.63 15.26
N ASP A 216 6.84 -27.73 15.89
CA ASP A 216 7.67 -26.58 16.23
C ASP A 216 8.16 -25.82 14.99
N ILE A 217 8.53 -26.53 13.91
CA ILE A 217 8.89 -25.93 12.62
C ILE A 217 7.69 -25.29 11.93
N LEU A 218 6.49 -25.90 11.99
CA LEU A 218 5.29 -25.39 11.30
C LEU A 218 4.53 -24.31 12.10
N ARG A 219 4.76 -24.16 13.41
CA ARG A 219 4.03 -23.20 14.26
C ARG A 219 4.27 -21.72 13.91
N PRO A 220 5.43 -21.30 13.38
CA PRO A 220 5.63 -19.95 12.82
C PRO A 220 5.06 -19.77 11.39
N LEU A 221 4.72 -20.86 10.69
CA LEU A 221 4.26 -20.80 9.30
C LEU A 221 2.86 -20.17 9.18
N ARG A 222 2.70 -19.28 8.22
CA ARG A 222 1.48 -18.56 7.88
C ARG A 222 1.28 -18.52 6.37
N LEU A 223 0.02 -18.49 5.94
CA LEU A 223 -0.40 -18.39 4.54
C LEU A 223 -1.33 -17.18 4.39
N SER A 224 -1.20 -16.44 3.29
CA SER A 224 -2.16 -15.39 2.92
C SER A 224 -2.56 -15.48 1.46
N GLY A 225 -3.78 -15.06 1.16
CA GLY A 225 -4.36 -15.04 -0.18
C GLY A 225 -5.30 -13.85 -0.33
N MET A 226 -5.33 -13.24 -1.51
CA MET A 226 -6.22 -12.13 -1.86
C MET A 226 -6.64 -12.24 -3.32
N VAL A 227 -7.89 -11.89 -3.58
CA VAL A 227 -8.34 -11.40 -4.90
C VAL A 227 -8.86 -9.97 -4.74
N ARG A 228 -8.54 -9.10 -5.70
CA ARG A 228 -9.00 -7.71 -5.81
C ARG A 228 -9.58 -7.50 -7.20
N THR A 229 -10.64 -6.71 -7.28
CA THR A 229 -11.11 -6.12 -8.54
C THR A 229 -11.28 -4.63 -8.32
N ALA A 230 -10.96 -3.83 -9.34
CA ALA A 230 -11.06 -2.39 -9.26
C ALA A 230 -11.54 -1.77 -10.57
N ARG A 231 -12.12 -0.57 -10.46
CA ARG A 231 -12.31 0.35 -11.57
C ARG A 231 -11.34 1.50 -11.43
N ILE A 232 -10.63 1.79 -12.51
CA ILE A 232 -9.64 2.87 -12.57
C ILE A 232 -10.18 3.98 -13.46
N ALA A 233 -9.86 5.22 -13.09
CA ALA A 233 -10.03 6.40 -13.93
C ALA A 233 -8.71 7.17 -14.01
N THR A 234 -8.44 7.74 -15.18
CA THR A 234 -7.25 8.55 -15.49
C THR A 234 -7.07 9.69 -14.50
N GLY A 235 -5.86 9.83 -13.97
CA GLY A 235 -5.47 10.98 -13.15
C GLY A 235 -4.90 12.12 -14.00
N SER A 236 -4.18 13.03 -13.36
CA SER A 236 -3.46 14.12 -14.03
C SER A 236 -2.17 13.69 -14.72
N ALA A 237 -1.61 12.53 -14.36
CA ALA A 237 -0.34 12.02 -14.91
C ALA A 237 -0.55 10.94 -15.98
N PHE A 238 -1.53 10.06 -15.79
CA PHE A 238 -1.81 8.94 -16.69
C PHE A 238 -3.15 9.11 -17.38
N HIS A 239 -3.10 9.15 -18.72
CA HIS A 239 -4.25 9.37 -19.59
C HIS A 239 -4.64 8.14 -20.41
N ASP A 240 -3.83 7.08 -20.39
CA ASP A 240 -4.10 5.81 -21.07
C ASP A 240 -3.97 4.67 -20.04
N LEU A 241 -5.11 4.31 -19.45
CA LEU A 241 -5.22 3.30 -18.40
C LEU A 241 -6.34 2.31 -18.72
N ALA A 242 -6.20 1.08 -18.22
CA ALA A 242 -7.25 0.09 -18.25
C ALA A 242 -8.41 0.53 -17.34
N ASN A 243 -9.65 0.54 -17.85
CA ASN A 243 -10.83 0.96 -17.08
C ASN A 243 -11.19 0.03 -15.91
N THR A 244 -10.65 -1.19 -15.87
CA THR A 244 -10.96 -2.21 -14.87
C THR A 244 -9.77 -3.13 -14.73
N THR A 245 -9.42 -3.47 -13.49
CA THR A 245 -8.28 -4.33 -13.19
C THR A 245 -8.65 -5.45 -12.22
N TYR A 246 -7.86 -6.52 -12.27
CA TYR A 246 -7.99 -7.71 -11.44
C TYR A 246 -6.61 -8.09 -10.92
N THR A 247 -6.52 -8.30 -9.62
CA THR A 247 -5.27 -8.70 -8.96
C THR A 247 -5.50 -9.95 -8.11
N ALA A 248 -4.57 -10.90 -8.17
CA ALA A 248 -4.49 -12.03 -7.26
C ALA A 248 -3.13 -12.02 -6.56
N GLN A 249 -3.11 -12.16 -5.23
CA GLN A 249 -1.88 -12.24 -4.43
C GLN A 249 -1.88 -13.47 -3.53
N GLY A 250 -0.81 -14.26 -3.57
CA GLY A 250 -0.56 -15.37 -2.66
C GLY A 250 0.78 -15.20 -1.96
N SER A 251 0.85 -15.55 -0.67
CA SER A 251 2.09 -15.44 0.10
C SER A 251 2.20 -16.49 1.20
N ILE A 252 3.46 -16.75 1.56
CA ILE A 252 3.86 -17.58 2.70
C ILE A 252 4.70 -16.69 3.61
N SER A 253 4.40 -16.67 4.90
CA SER A 253 5.26 -16.04 5.89
C SER A 253 5.69 -16.98 7.00
N TYR A 254 6.87 -16.73 7.53
CA TYR A 254 7.48 -17.44 8.65
C TYR A 254 7.81 -16.42 9.72
N GLY A 255 7.07 -16.45 10.82
CA GLY A 255 7.16 -15.40 11.84
C GLY A 255 6.59 -15.78 13.19
N TRP A 256 6.96 -14.98 14.17
CA TRP A 256 6.50 -15.10 15.55
C TRP A 256 5.73 -13.84 15.92
N TYR A 257 4.56 -14.05 16.51
CA TYR A 257 3.55 -13.02 16.72
C TYR A 257 3.16 -12.98 18.20
N ASN A 258 2.81 -11.79 18.68
CA ASN A 258 2.12 -11.65 19.94
C ASN A 258 0.67 -12.16 19.78
N GLU A 259 0.28 -13.19 20.54
CA GLU A 259 -1.05 -13.83 20.44
C GLU A 259 -2.22 -12.88 20.79
N THR A 260 -1.97 -11.82 21.55
CA THR A 260 -2.99 -10.84 21.95
C THR A 260 -3.14 -9.70 20.94
N THR A 261 -2.03 -9.15 20.44
CA THR A 261 -2.04 -8.00 19.51
C THR A 261 -1.96 -8.40 18.04
N LEU A 262 -1.73 -9.69 17.74
CA LEU A 262 -1.45 -10.28 16.41
C LEU A 262 -0.19 -9.74 15.71
N ARG A 263 0.53 -8.82 16.34
CA ARG A 263 1.70 -8.13 15.80
C ARG A 263 2.92 -9.07 15.69
N PRO A 264 3.62 -9.16 14.55
CA PRO A 264 4.90 -9.86 14.47
C PRO A 264 5.99 -9.11 15.25
N TRP A 265 6.81 -9.82 16.02
CA TRP A 265 8.11 -9.26 16.44
C TRP A 265 9.18 -9.51 15.37
N PHE A 266 9.08 -10.65 14.68
CA PHE A 266 9.85 -11.00 13.49
C PHE A 266 8.97 -11.78 12.51
N GLU A 267 9.01 -11.43 11.24
CA GLU A 267 8.36 -12.15 10.14
C GLU A 267 9.15 -11.96 8.84
N ILE A 268 9.46 -13.05 8.16
CA ILE A 268 9.83 -13.03 6.74
C ILE A 268 8.60 -13.47 5.95
N GLU A 269 8.22 -12.72 4.93
CA GLU A 269 7.10 -13.01 4.04
C GLU A 269 7.58 -12.99 2.58
N ILE A 270 7.22 -14.01 1.82
CA ILE A 270 7.49 -14.09 0.38
C ILE A 270 6.15 -14.28 -0.33
N GLY A 271 5.90 -13.48 -1.36
CA GLY A 271 4.66 -13.47 -2.11
C GLY A 271 4.87 -13.49 -3.62
N ALA A 272 3.79 -13.82 -4.30
CA ALA A 272 3.63 -13.66 -5.74
C ALA A 272 2.30 -12.94 -6.03
N THR A 273 2.37 -11.98 -6.95
CA THR A 273 1.24 -11.19 -7.43
C THR A 273 1.04 -11.44 -8.92
N ILE A 274 -0.21 -11.59 -9.35
CA ILE A 274 -0.61 -11.49 -10.75
C ILE A 274 -1.60 -10.32 -10.81
N ASP A 275 -1.28 -9.30 -11.59
CA ASP A 275 -2.13 -8.15 -11.86
C ASP A 275 -2.43 -8.08 -13.36
N SER A 276 -3.67 -7.73 -13.72
CA SER A 276 -4.03 -7.53 -15.14
C SER A 276 -3.31 -6.35 -15.79
N GLY A 277 -2.64 -5.52 -14.99
CA GLY A 277 -2.02 -4.26 -15.40
C GLY A 277 -2.98 -3.09 -15.30
N ILE A 278 -2.44 -1.90 -15.06
CA ILE A 278 -3.17 -0.63 -15.17
C ILE A 278 -2.95 0.05 -16.52
N PHE A 279 -1.93 -0.36 -17.27
CA PHE A 279 -1.52 0.28 -18.52
C PHE A 279 -2.03 -0.51 -19.73
N ASN A 280 -2.58 0.20 -20.71
CA ASN A 280 -2.94 -0.38 -21.99
C ASN A 280 -1.66 -0.53 -22.85
N GLY A 281 -1.53 -1.67 -23.53
CA GLY A 281 -0.53 -1.89 -24.55
C GLY A 281 -0.87 -1.15 -25.85
N PRO A 282 0.04 -1.14 -26.85
CA PRO A 282 -0.14 -0.39 -28.11
C PRO A 282 -1.39 -0.75 -28.94
N GLN A 283 -2.06 -1.85 -28.62
CA GLN A 283 -3.25 -2.37 -29.30
C GLN A 283 -4.54 -2.19 -28.48
N GLY A 284 -4.46 -1.62 -27.27
CA GLY A 284 -5.58 -1.43 -26.34
C GLY A 284 -5.81 -2.57 -25.35
N ASP A 285 -5.07 -3.66 -25.44
CA ASP A 285 -5.10 -4.78 -24.49
C ASP A 285 -4.33 -4.44 -23.21
N SER A 286 -4.81 -4.94 -22.06
CA SER A 286 -4.17 -4.69 -20.75
C SER A 286 -2.87 -5.48 -20.61
N LEU A 287 -1.81 -4.83 -20.12
CA LEU A 287 -0.50 -5.46 -19.92
C LEU A 287 -0.49 -6.27 -18.60
N GLU A 288 -0.71 -7.59 -18.65
CA GLU A 288 -0.56 -8.46 -17.46
C GLU A 288 0.87 -8.34 -16.89
N GLU A 289 0.96 -8.18 -15.56
CA GLU A 289 2.22 -8.11 -14.84
C GLU A 289 2.21 -9.07 -13.63
N ARG A 290 3.28 -9.86 -13.53
CA ARG A 290 3.52 -10.83 -12.47
C ARG A 290 4.74 -10.41 -11.68
N PHE A 291 4.61 -10.38 -10.36
CA PHE A 291 5.65 -9.91 -9.46
C PHE A 291 5.98 -10.95 -8.40
N TRP A 292 7.25 -11.07 -8.04
CA TRP A 292 7.62 -11.62 -6.74
C TRP A 292 7.78 -10.48 -5.73
N THR A 293 7.50 -10.77 -4.46
CA THR A 293 7.63 -9.82 -3.35
C THR A 293 8.33 -10.49 -2.19
N ALA A 294 9.22 -9.78 -1.50
CA ALA A 294 9.83 -10.20 -0.24
C ALA A 294 9.70 -9.08 0.79
N ALA A 295 9.18 -9.40 1.97
CA ALA A 295 9.08 -8.50 3.12
C ALA A 295 9.77 -9.09 4.35
N LEU A 296 10.49 -8.24 5.07
CA LEU A 296 11.08 -8.51 6.37
C LEU A 296 10.50 -7.52 7.39
N ARG A 297 9.83 -8.03 8.41
CA ARG A 297 9.32 -7.24 9.54
C ARG A 297 10.13 -7.58 10.77
N VAL A 298 10.74 -6.56 11.38
CA VAL A 298 11.48 -6.62 12.64
C VAL A 298 11.06 -5.40 13.43
N HIS A 299 10.07 -5.56 14.32
CA HIS A 299 9.39 -4.44 14.97
C HIS A 299 10.40 -3.50 15.66
N PRO A 300 10.34 -2.16 15.44
CA PRO A 300 9.27 -1.39 14.80
C PRO A 300 9.36 -1.22 13.27
N PHE A 301 10.30 -1.88 12.58
CA PHE A 301 10.57 -1.68 11.16
C PHE A 301 9.95 -2.74 10.25
N THR A 302 9.59 -2.32 9.03
CA THR A 302 9.24 -3.21 7.92
C THR A 302 10.01 -2.78 6.67
N VAL A 303 10.75 -3.72 6.08
CA VAL A 303 11.39 -3.57 4.76
C VAL A 303 10.66 -4.48 3.79
N GLU A 304 10.40 -4.01 2.58
CA GLU A 304 9.76 -4.77 1.52
C GLU A 304 10.40 -4.42 0.17
N THR A 305 10.50 -5.38 -0.74
CA THR A 305 10.92 -5.16 -2.13
C THR A 305 10.24 -6.16 -3.06
N TRP A 306 10.04 -5.77 -4.31
CA TRP A 306 9.38 -6.57 -5.35
C TRP A 306 9.97 -6.25 -6.73
N ASN A 307 9.79 -7.17 -7.66
CA ASN A 307 10.25 -7.04 -9.04
C ASN A 307 9.37 -7.90 -9.98
N ASP A 308 9.20 -7.47 -11.23
CA ASP A 308 8.37 -8.13 -12.24
C ASP A 308 9.05 -9.24 -13.06
N GLN A 309 10.24 -9.69 -12.64
CA GLN A 309 11.00 -10.84 -13.17
C GLN A 309 10.17 -12.10 -13.47
N LEU A 310 9.05 -12.35 -12.76
CA LEU A 310 8.17 -13.50 -13.03
C LEU A 310 7.49 -13.46 -14.42
N ASN A 311 7.53 -12.32 -15.11
CA ASN A 311 7.00 -12.18 -16.47
C ASN A 311 7.87 -12.84 -17.56
N SER A 312 9.10 -13.29 -17.24
CA SER A 312 10.15 -13.54 -18.25
C SER A 312 10.47 -12.31 -19.14
N LYS A 313 10.03 -11.12 -18.70
CA LYS A 313 10.57 -9.83 -19.12
C LYS A 313 11.89 -9.68 -18.39
N ASP A 314 12.96 -10.24 -18.95
CA ASP A 314 14.28 -10.24 -18.30
C ASP A 314 14.62 -8.82 -17.84
N TYR A 315 14.85 -8.68 -16.53
CA TYR A 315 15.31 -7.45 -15.88
C TYR A 315 14.36 -6.25 -15.88
N GLY A 316 13.08 -6.46 -16.20
CA GLY A 316 11.97 -5.83 -15.47
C GLY A 316 11.82 -4.30 -15.55
N PRO A 317 10.82 -3.77 -16.27
CA PRO A 317 10.48 -2.35 -16.18
C PRO A 317 10.11 -1.90 -14.76
N THR A 318 9.60 -2.81 -13.92
CA THR A 318 8.94 -2.48 -12.67
C THR A 318 9.68 -3.03 -11.46
N TYR A 319 10.31 -2.12 -10.72
CA TYR A 319 11.01 -2.42 -9.47
C TYR A 319 10.52 -1.52 -8.33
N GLY A 320 10.55 -2.01 -7.10
CA GLY A 320 10.34 -1.13 -5.96
C GLY A 320 10.77 -1.69 -4.62
N ALA A 321 10.78 -0.79 -3.65
CA ALA A 321 11.12 -1.05 -2.27
C ALA A 321 10.37 -0.12 -1.33
N ARG A 322 10.15 -0.56 -0.09
CA ARG A 322 9.52 0.21 0.97
C ARG A 322 10.25 -0.01 2.30
N LEU A 323 10.44 1.06 3.04
CA LEU A 323 10.91 1.06 4.43
C LEU A 323 9.89 1.83 5.27
N MET A 324 9.15 1.12 6.13
CA MET A 324 8.23 1.70 7.11
C MET A 324 8.78 1.55 8.53
N MET A 325 8.47 2.53 9.38
CA MET A 325 8.66 2.50 10.82
C MET A 325 7.33 2.76 11.52
N ASP A 326 6.91 1.84 12.39
CA ASP A 326 5.87 2.11 13.38
C ASP A 326 6.26 3.32 14.24
N VAL A 327 5.44 4.37 14.17
CA VAL A 327 5.65 5.60 14.96
C VAL A 327 4.83 5.62 16.24
N SER A 328 3.91 4.67 16.45
CA SER A 328 3.16 4.53 17.72
C SER A 328 4.10 4.24 18.89
N CYS A 329 5.22 3.55 18.66
CA CYS A 329 6.27 3.33 19.65
C CYS A 329 6.98 4.62 20.14
N LEU A 330 6.80 5.75 19.46
CA LEU A 330 7.32 7.07 19.84
C LEU A 330 6.29 7.96 20.54
N LEU A 331 5.02 7.53 20.60
CA LEU A 331 3.95 8.29 21.23
C LEU A 331 3.93 8.05 22.76
N PRO A 332 3.56 9.05 23.58
CA PRO A 332 3.37 8.85 25.02
C PRO A 332 2.28 7.80 25.31
N ASP A 333 2.39 7.09 26.43
CA ASP A 333 1.41 6.06 26.85
C ASP A 333 -0.04 6.57 26.93
N SER A 334 -0.25 7.88 27.11
CA SER A 334 -1.59 8.51 27.08
C SER A 334 -2.18 8.68 25.68
N TRP A 335 -1.43 8.32 24.64
CA TRP A 335 -1.78 8.36 23.21
C TRP A 335 -1.68 6.97 22.54
N GLN A 336 -1.32 5.91 23.28
CA GLN A 336 -1.15 4.51 22.80
C GLN A 336 -2.36 3.61 23.08
#